data_AF-A0A1I1WHN7-F1
#
_entry.id   AF-A0A1I1WHN7-F1
#
_cell.length_a   1.000
_cell.length_b   1.000
_cell.length_c   1.000
_cell.angle_alpha   90.00
_cell.angle_beta   90.00
_cell.angle_gamma   90.00
#
_symmetry.space_group_name_H-M   'P 1'
#
loop_
_entity.id
_entity.type
_entity.pdbx_description
1 polymer ?
#
loop_
_entity_poly.entity_id
_entity_poly.type
_entity_poly.pdbx_seq_one_letter_code
_entity_poly.pdbx_strand_id
1 'polypeptide(L)'
;MLPRTITALSIAAVAVVAARTSPAITAELLAKEGPAEHASHAVLAAAVVAWALAGRAVDRPAVALAMAGFLALVLVEEVDWGSVYGWSAVGERVAAVFGHRNMHNAARGSSYLLFALPLAGYYLAPGTGRRLGRARPIADERWAFAVIAGLFVAGNMSPAWERAAQELLELLLYALLLATGVRVGRASGVRDR
;
A
#
# COMPACT_ATOMS: atom_id res chain seq x y z
N MET A 1 3.87 -15.25 17.62
CA MET A 1 3.53 -14.38 16.46
C MET A 1 4.17 -14.99 15.24
N LEU A 2 3.40 -15.33 14.20
CA LEU A 2 3.98 -15.76 12.93
C LEU A 2 4.79 -14.59 12.33
N PRO A 3 5.97 -14.84 11.73
CA PRO A 3 6.72 -13.84 10.98
C PRO A 3 5.82 -13.16 9.94
N ARG A 4 5.89 -11.84 9.80
CA ARG A 4 5.02 -11.06 8.89
C ARG A 4 5.16 -11.51 7.43
N THR A 5 6.34 -12.00 7.06
CA THR A 5 6.63 -12.61 5.75
C THR A 5 5.80 -13.88 5.52
N ILE A 6 5.59 -14.70 6.56
CA ILE A 6 4.74 -15.90 6.47
C ILE A 6 3.29 -15.49 6.29
N THR A 7 2.82 -14.43 6.96
CA THR A 7 1.46 -13.91 6.76
C THR A 7 1.24 -13.41 5.33
N ALA A 8 2.16 -12.60 4.80
CA ALA A 8 2.06 -12.11 3.42
C ALA A 8 2.07 -13.26 2.39
N LEU A 9 2.97 -14.22 2.55
CA LEU A 9 3.05 -15.41 1.70
C LEU A 9 1.80 -16.30 1.84
N SER A 10 1.24 -16.42 3.04
CA SER A 10 0.04 -17.21 3.30
C SER A 10 -1.20 -16.57 2.68
N ILE A 11 -1.35 -15.25 2.76
CA ILE A 11 -2.47 -14.54 2.09
C ILE A 11 -2.33 -14.64 0.57
N ALA A 12 -1.12 -14.44 0.03
CA ALA A 12 -0.86 -14.62 -1.40
C ALA A 12 -1.14 -16.07 -1.85
N ALA A 13 -0.70 -17.06 -1.08
CA ALA A 13 -0.96 -18.47 -1.38
C ALA A 13 -2.45 -18.81 -1.31
N VAL A 14 -3.18 -18.33 -0.31
CA VAL A 14 -4.64 -18.52 -0.19
C VAL A 14 -5.36 -17.90 -1.38
N ALA A 15 -4.95 -16.70 -1.82
CA ALA A 15 -5.54 -16.08 -3.00
C ALA A 15 -5.23 -16.84 -4.30
N VAL A 16 -4.02 -17.36 -4.45
CA VAL A 16 -3.67 -18.24 -5.59
C VAL A 16 -4.52 -19.52 -5.58
N VAL A 17 -4.71 -20.14 -4.41
CA VAL A 17 -5.57 -21.32 -4.26
C VAL A 17 -7.03 -20.98 -4.56
N ALA A 18 -7.54 -19.85 -4.06
CA ALA A 18 -8.90 -19.38 -4.32
C ALA A 18 -9.11 -19.07 -5.81
N ALA A 19 -8.15 -18.42 -6.48
CA ALA A 19 -8.20 -18.14 -7.91
C ALA A 19 -8.28 -19.44 -8.75
N ARG A 20 -7.63 -20.51 -8.29
CA ARG A 20 -7.64 -21.82 -8.96
C ARG A 20 -8.91 -22.63 -8.72
N THR A 21 -9.50 -22.50 -7.54
CA THR A 21 -10.65 -23.32 -7.11
C THR A 21 -11.99 -22.64 -7.35
N SER A 22 -12.03 -21.31 -7.28
CA SER A 22 -13.23 -20.48 -7.41
C SER A 22 -12.91 -19.20 -8.20
N PRO A 23 -12.64 -19.32 -9.52
CA PRO A 23 -12.17 -18.21 -10.34
C PRO A 23 -13.21 -17.07 -10.47
N ALA A 24 -14.50 -17.40 -10.52
CA ALA A 24 -15.56 -16.39 -10.63
C ALA A 24 -15.67 -15.51 -9.38
N ILE A 25 -15.70 -16.12 -8.19
CA ILE A 25 -15.73 -15.41 -6.90
C ILE A 25 -14.45 -14.59 -6.73
N THR A 26 -13.30 -15.15 -7.12
CA THR A 26 -12.02 -14.45 -7.03
C THR A 26 -11.98 -13.25 -7.97
N ALA A 27 -12.51 -13.38 -9.19
CA ALA A 27 -12.61 -12.28 -10.13
C ALA A 27 -13.56 -11.17 -9.65
N GLU A 28 -14.65 -11.51 -8.95
CA GLU A 28 -15.56 -10.53 -8.35
C GLU A 28 -14.91 -9.79 -7.17
N LEU A 29 -14.26 -10.52 -6.26
CA LEU A 29 -13.58 -9.92 -5.10
C LEU A 29 -12.42 -9.00 -5.51
N LEU A 30 -11.73 -9.36 -6.59
CA LEU A 30 -10.57 -8.65 -7.13
C LEU A 30 -10.90 -7.75 -8.33
N ALA A 31 -12.17 -7.56 -8.65
CA ALA A 31 -12.58 -6.63 -9.68
C ALA A 31 -12.17 -5.21 -9.27
N LYS A 32 -11.86 -4.36 -10.26
CA LYS A 32 -11.76 -2.92 -10.05
C LYS A 32 -13.08 -2.37 -9.49
N GLU A 33 -12.96 -1.43 -8.56
CA GLU A 33 -14.02 -0.90 -7.68
C GLU A 33 -14.69 -1.98 -6.80
N GLY A 34 -14.03 -3.14 -6.67
CA GLY A 34 -14.53 -4.29 -5.92
C GLY A 34 -14.15 -4.26 -4.43
N PRO A 35 -14.53 -5.31 -3.67
CA PRO A 35 -14.27 -5.39 -2.23
C PRO A 35 -12.79 -5.27 -1.84
N ALA A 36 -11.88 -5.83 -2.63
CA ALA A 36 -10.44 -5.75 -2.34
C ALA A 36 -9.90 -4.32 -2.43
N GLU A 37 -10.36 -3.54 -3.41
CA GLU A 37 -9.97 -2.14 -3.58
C GLU A 37 -10.50 -1.27 -2.44
N HIS A 38 -11.77 -1.43 -2.05
CA HIS A 38 -12.31 -0.74 -0.87
C HIS A 38 -11.54 -1.09 0.43
N ALA A 39 -11.17 -2.36 0.59
CA ALA A 39 -10.34 -2.78 1.70
C ALA A 39 -8.94 -2.15 1.63
N SER A 40 -8.35 -2.04 0.43
CA SER A 40 -7.04 -1.42 0.21
C SER A 40 -7.07 0.06 0.63
N HIS A 41 -8.13 0.81 0.28
CA HIS A 41 -8.31 2.20 0.70
C HIS A 41 -8.42 2.36 2.22
N ALA A 42 -9.21 1.50 2.88
CA ALA A 42 -9.34 1.53 4.33
C ALA A 42 -8.00 1.23 5.04
N VAL A 43 -7.25 0.25 4.54
CA VAL A 43 -5.93 -0.11 5.05
C VAL A 43 -4.92 1.01 4.79
N LEU A 44 -4.96 1.65 3.64
CA LEU A 44 -4.11 2.80 3.30
C LEU A 44 -4.38 3.99 4.21
N ALA A 45 -5.65 4.33 4.46
CA ALA A 45 -6.03 5.37 5.41
C ALA A 45 -5.52 5.06 6.83
N ALA A 46 -5.65 3.81 7.28
CA ALA A 46 -5.08 3.39 8.55
C ALA A 46 -3.55 3.49 8.57
N ALA A 47 -2.87 3.19 7.45
CA ALA A 47 -1.43 3.32 7.32
C ALA A 47 -0.97 4.78 7.44
N VAL A 48 -1.68 5.73 6.81
CA VAL A 48 -1.43 7.18 6.95
C VAL A 48 -1.45 7.58 8.42
N VAL A 49 -2.50 7.19 9.15
CA VAL A 49 -2.63 7.50 10.58
C VAL A 49 -1.51 6.86 11.39
N ALA A 50 -1.20 5.59 11.16
CA ALA A 50 -0.14 4.89 11.87
C ALA A 50 1.23 5.58 11.71
N TRP A 51 1.56 6.02 10.50
CA TRP A 51 2.81 6.75 10.21
C TRP A 51 2.82 8.16 10.79
N ALA A 52 1.69 8.88 10.77
CA ALA A 52 1.57 10.19 11.41
C ALA A 52 1.77 10.10 12.93
N LEU A 53 1.16 9.10 13.56
CA LEU A 53 1.34 8.81 14.99
C LEU A 53 2.78 8.36 15.29
N ALA A 54 3.38 7.55 14.43
CA ALA A 54 4.78 7.15 14.58
C ALA A 54 5.73 8.36 14.55
N GLY A 55 5.42 9.39 13.75
CA GLY A 55 6.14 10.65 13.74
C GLY A 55 6.22 11.33 15.09
N ARG A 56 5.19 11.23 15.93
CA ARG A 56 5.21 11.78 17.30
C ARG A 56 6.08 10.99 18.27
N ALA A 57 6.44 9.76 17.91
CA ALA A 57 7.09 8.82 18.81
C ALA A 57 8.59 8.66 18.51
N VAL A 58 9.03 8.87 17.28
CA VAL A 58 10.44 8.64 16.88
C VAL A 58 11.34 9.86 17.05
N ASP A 59 12.62 9.63 17.37
CA ASP A 59 13.66 10.67 17.49
C ASP A 59 13.88 11.48 16.19
N ARG A 60 13.45 10.94 15.03
CA ARG A 60 13.55 11.58 13.72
C ARG A 60 12.18 11.59 13.03
N PRO A 61 11.29 12.54 13.38
CA PRO A 61 9.90 12.55 12.92
C PRO A 61 9.78 12.70 11.40
N ALA A 62 10.74 13.39 10.76
CA ALA A 62 10.69 13.74 9.35
C ALA A 62 10.46 12.55 8.42
N VAL A 63 11.08 11.39 8.69
CA VAL A 63 10.91 10.18 7.86
C VAL A 63 9.49 9.64 7.97
N ALA A 64 8.96 9.58 9.19
CA ALA A 64 7.63 9.04 9.43
C ALA A 64 6.54 9.97 8.89
N LEU A 65 6.72 11.29 9.04
CA LEU A 65 5.82 12.30 8.47
C LEU A 65 5.89 12.36 6.95
N ALA A 66 7.08 12.20 6.36
CA ALA A 66 7.23 12.10 4.90
C ALA A 66 6.52 10.87 4.36
N MET A 67 6.63 9.71 5.04
CA MET A 67 5.88 8.52 4.69
C MET A 67 4.37 8.74 4.83
N ALA A 68 3.91 9.36 5.91
CA ALA A 68 2.48 9.67 6.10
C ALA A 68 1.94 10.59 4.99
N GLY A 69 2.67 11.65 4.63
CA GLY A 69 2.32 12.56 3.55
C GLY A 69 2.32 11.88 2.18
N PHE A 70 3.31 11.02 1.93
CA PHE A 70 3.36 10.18 0.74
C PHE A 70 2.14 9.26 0.62
N LEU A 71 1.78 8.53 1.67
CA LEU A 71 0.61 7.64 1.68
C LEU A 71 -0.71 8.41 1.56
N ALA A 72 -0.78 9.62 2.12
CA ALA A 72 -1.95 10.48 1.96
C ALA A 72 -2.10 10.95 0.51
N LEU A 73 -0.99 11.24 -0.18
CA LEU A 73 -1.01 11.57 -1.60
C LEU A 73 -1.49 10.40 -2.45
N VAL A 74 -1.00 9.18 -2.18
CA VAL A 74 -1.49 7.95 -2.84
C VAL A 74 -3.00 7.81 -2.61
N LEU A 75 -3.47 7.93 -1.37
CA LEU A 75 -4.90 7.80 -1.05
C LEU A 75 -5.76 8.83 -1.79
N VAL A 76 -5.27 10.07 -1.92
CA VAL A 76 -5.99 11.12 -2.67
C VAL A 76 -6.06 10.83 -4.16
N GLU A 77 -5.03 10.17 -4.70
CA GLU A 77 -4.94 9.84 -6.12
C GLU A 77 -5.82 8.65 -6.52
N GLU A 78 -5.91 7.63 -5.66
CA GLU A 78 -6.68 6.38 -5.90
C GLU A 78 -8.20 6.59 -5.78
N VAL A 79 -8.65 7.45 -4.86
CA VAL A 79 -10.07 7.59 -4.53
C VAL A 79 -10.86 8.36 -5.61
N ASP A 80 -11.90 7.74 -6.17
CA ASP A 80 -13.02 8.47 -6.79
C ASP A 80 -13.92 9.03 -5.68
N TRP A 81 -13.62 10.25 -5.25
CA TRP A 81 -14.31 10.93 -4.16
C TRP A 81 -15.82 11.08 -4.41
N GLY A 82 -16.24 11.10 -5.69
CA GLY A 82 -17.63 11.24 -6.07
C GLY A 82 -18.46 9.97 -5.85
N SER A 83 -17.96 8.82 -6.31
CA SER A 83 -18.67 7.53 -6.22
C SER A 83 -18.51 6.87 -4.84
N VAL A 84 -17.33 6.96 -4.23
CA VAL A 84 -16.99 6.21 -3.00
C VAL A 84 -17.51 6.88 -1.73
N TYR A 85 -17.45 8.21 -1.67
CA TYR A 85 -17.80 8.97 -0.45
C TYR A 85 -18.99 9.92 -0.63
N GLY A 86 -19.64 9.88 -1.79
CA GLY A 86 -20.78 10.75 -2.12
C GLY A 86 -20.39 12.23 -2.27
N TRP A 87 -19.11 12.54 -2.49
CA TRP A 87 -18.62 13.90 -2.70
C TRP A 87 -18.58 14.23 -4.19
N SER A 88 -19.73 14.11 -4.85
CA SER A 88 -19.88 14.28 -6.31
C SER A 88 -19.23 15.57 -6.83
N ALA A 89 -19.38 16.68 -6.11
CA ALA A 89 -18.78 17.97 -6.46
C ALA A 89 -17.24 17.97 -6.47
N VAL A 90 -16.59 17.15 -5.64
CA VAL A 90 -15.11 17.02 -5.63
C VAL A 90 -14.67 16.13 -6.79
N GLY A 91 -15.34 15.00 -7.00
CA GLY A 91 -15.09 14.11 -8.13
C GLY A 91 -15.27 14.80 -9.48
N GLU A 92 -16.30 15.65 -9.63
CA GLU A 92 -16.53 16.44 -10.84
C GLU A 92 -15.43 17.49 -11.09
N ARG A 93 -14.90 18.13 -10.04
CA ARG A 93 -13.77 19.07 -10.18
C ARG A 93 -12.50 18.37 -10.61
N VAL A 94 -12.20 17.18 -10.06
CA VAL A 94 -11.06 16.37 -10.48
C VAL A 94 -11.23 15.93 -11.93
N ALA A 95 -12.42 15.43 -12.29
CA ALA A 95 -12.75 15.04 -13.66
C ALA A 95 -12.62 16.21 -14.67
N ALA A 96 -13.00 17.43 -14.28
CA ALA A 96 -12.86 18.60 -15.15
C ALA A 96 -11.39 18.97 -15.44
N VAL A 97 -10.47 18.69 -14.52
CA VAL A 97 -9.04 19.02 -14.67
C VAL A 97 -8.26 17.89 -15.35
N PHE A 98 -8.57 16.64 -15.01
CA PHE A 98 -7.77 15.47 -15.41
C PHE A 98 -8.48 14.53 -16.39
N GLY A 99 -9.74 14.79 -16.75
CA GLY A 99 -10.55 13.96 -17.65
C GLY A 99 -11.06 12.66 -17.04
N HIS A 100 -10.63 12.32 -15.81
CA HIS A 100 -11.05 11.14 -15.05
C HIS A 100 -11.33 11.52 -13.60
N ARG A 101 -12.21 10.76 -12.94
CA ARG A 101 -12.69 11.07 -11.57
C ARG A 101 -11.69 10.76 -10.46
N ASN A 102 -10.66 9.97 -10.75
CA ASN A 102 -9.46 9.84 -9.93
C ASN A 102 -8.22 10.14 -10.79
N MET A 103 -7.15 10.63 -10.16
CA MET A 103 -5.91 11.00 -10.89
C MET A 103 -5.14 9.76 -11.34
N HIS A 104 -5.32 8.64 -10.63
CA HIS A 104 -4.70 7.36 -10.93
C HIS A 104 -5.07 6.83 -12.32
N ASN A 105 -6.36 6.85 -12.64
CA ASN A 105 -6.85 6.44 -13.95
C ASN A 105 -6.46 7.45 -15.05
N ALA A 106 -6.39 8.75 -14.73
CA ALA A 106 -5.91 9.77 -15.67
C ALA A 106 -4.45 9.56 -16.08
N ALA A 107 -3.62 9.12 -15.15
CA ALA A 107 -2.22 8.78 -15.41
C ALA A 107 -2.06 7.39 -16.07
N ARG A 108 -3.13 6.65 -16.38
CA ARG A 108 -3.09 5.28 -16.92
C ARG A 108 -2.20 4.34 -16.07
N GLY A 109 -2.16 4.54 -14.76
CA GLY A 109 -1.28 3.79 -13.85
C GLY A 109 0.22 4.11 -13.98
N SER A 110 0.65 5.07 -14.82
CA SER A 110 2.07 5.48 -14.84
C SER A 110 2.52 6.15 -13.54
N SER A 111 1.55 6.60 -12.73
CA SER A 111 1.77 7.08 -11.38
C SER A 111 2.29 6.00 -10.42
N TYR A 112 2.07 4.70 -10.69
CA TYR A 112 2.70 3.62 -9.92
C TYR A 112 4.22 3.75 -9.87
N LEU A 113 4.88 4.30 -10.89
CA LEU A 113 6.34 4.50 -10.85
C LEU A 113 6.75 5.63 -9.89
N LEU A 114 5.93 6.67 -9.76
CA LEU A 114 6.13 7.76 -8.80
C LEU A 114 5.96 7.27 -7.35
N PHE A 115 5.17 6.22 -7.13
CA PHE A 115 4.96 5.64 -5.81
C PHE A 115 5.87 4.45 -5.50
N ALA A 116 6.15 3.60 -6.49
CA ALA A 116 6.98 2.41 -6.32
C ALA A 116 8.45 2.75 -6.06
N LEU A 117 9.00 3.78 -6.72
CA LEU A 117 10.42 4.14 -6.57
C LEU A 117 10.77 4.62 -5.15
N PRO A 118 10.00 5.52 -4.51
CA PRO A 118 10.22 5.88 -3.10
C PRO A 118 10.14 4.68 -2.15
N LEU A 119 9.18 3.78 -2.36
CA LEU A 119 9.00 2.58 -1.54
C LEU A 119 10.16 1.58 -1.73
N ALA A 120 10.60 1.36 -2.97
CA ALA A 120 11.78 0.56 -3.26
C ALA A 120 13.04 1.17 -2.63
N GLY A 121 13.20 2.49 -2.70
CA GLY A 121 14.27 3.20 -2.00
C GLY A 121 14.22 3.00 -0.49
N TYR A 122 13.05 3.10 0.13
CA TYR A 122 12.88 2.90 1.56
C TYR A 122 13.20 1.47 1.99
N TYR A 123 12.63 0.46 1.31
CA TYR A 123 12.78 -0.95 1.68
C TYR A 123 14.11 -1.56 1.24
N LEU A 124 14.59 -1.28 0.02
CA LEU A 124 15.66 -2.04 -0.61
C LEU A 124 17.00 -1.30 -0.65
N ALA A 125 17.03 0.04 -0.56
CA ALA A 125 18.29 0.75 -0.74
C ALA A 125 19.33 0.37 0.34
N PRO A 126 20.56 0.02 -0.06
CA PRO A 126 21.64 -0.27 0.88
C PRO A 126 22.06 1.02 1.62
N GLY A 127 22.41 0.90 2.90
CA GLY A 127 23.00 2.01 3.67
C GLY A 127 22.02 3.05 4.24
N THR A 128 20.71 2.95 3.98
CA THR A 128 19.70 3.89 4.54
C THR A 128 19.48 3.72 6.06
N GLY A 129 19.89 2.58 6.63
CA GLY A 129 19.59 2.21 8.02
C GLY A 129 20.06 3.21 9.10
N ARG A 130 21.22 3.88 8.92
CA ARG A 130 21.69 4.89 9.88
C ARG A 130 20.90 6.20 9.82
N ARG A 131 20.42 6.58 8.63
CA ARG A 131 19.63 7.82 8.43
C ARG A 131 18.20 7.64 8.92
N LEU A 132 17.59 6.49 8.64
CA LEU A 132 16.22 6.15 9.02
C LEU A 132 16.07 5.83 10.53
N GLY A 133 17.16 5.50 11.22
CA GLY A 133 17.13 5.22 12.66
C GLY A 133 16.13 4.10 12.99
N ARG A 134 15.22 4.37 13.94
CA ARG A 134 14.16 3.43 14.34
C ARG A 134 13.07 3.21 13.28
N ALA A 135 12.92 4.16 12.36
CA ALA A 135 12.03 4.05 11.22
C ALA A 135 12.61 3.17 10.10
N ARG A 136 13.78 2.54 10.28
CA ARG A 136 14.33 1.62 9.28
C ARG A 136 13.43 0.37 9.13
N PRO A 137 13.28 -0.17 7.92
CA PRO A 137 12.70 -1.50 7.72
C PRO A 137 13.53 -2.58 8.41
N ILE A 138 12.86 -3.61 8.93
CA ILE A 138 13.53 -4.84 9.40
C ILE A 138 13.61 -5.89 8.27
N ALA A 139 14.44 -6.92 8.44
CA ALA A 139 14.68 -7.95 7.41
C ALA A 139 13.38 -8.54 6.85
N ASP A 140 12.45 -8.95 7.73
CA ASP A 140 11.15 -9.51 7.35
C ASP A 140 10.32 -8.57 6.48
N GLU A 141 10.36 -7.26 6.76
CA GLU A 141 9.62 -6.24 6.00
C GLU A 141 10.26 -6.01 4.63
N ARG A 142 11.59 -6.03 4.55
CA ARG A 142 12.33 -5.95 3.28
C ARG A 142 12.04 -7.14 2.39
N TRP A 143 12.02 -8.34 2.97
CA TRP A 143 11.67 -9.56 2.25
C TRP A 143 10.21 -9.58 1.80
N ALA A 144 9.28 -9.19 2.68
CA ALA A 144 7.87 -9.07 2.32
C ALA A 144 7.68 -8.08 1.15
N PHE A 145 8.33 -6.91 1.22
CA PHE A 145 8.31 -5.94 0.11
C PHE A 145 8.91 -6.53 -1.17
N ALA A 146 10.06 -7.19 -1.10
CA ALA A 146 10.71 -7.77 -2.27
C ALA A 146 9.84 -8.84 -2.95
N VAL A 147 9.15 -9.68 -2.15
CA VAL A 147 8.20 -10.67 -2.67
C VAL A 147 7.01 -9.98 -3.34
N ILE A 148 6.37 -9.02 -2.66
CA ILE A 148 5.21 -8.28 -3.22
C ILE A 148 5.61 -7.57 -4.51
N ALA A 149 6.76 -6.87 -4.52
CA ALA A 149 7.27 -6.19 -5.70
C ALA A 149 7.59 -7.17 -6.85
N GLY A 150 8.18 -8.33 -6.54
CA GLY A 150 8.44 -9.38 -7.53
C GLY A 150 7.15 -9.93 -8.13
N LEU A 151 6.13 -10.18 -7.30
CA LEU A 151 4.80 -10.59 -7.76
C LEU A 151 4.12 -9.51 -8.60
N PHE A 152 4.28 -8.24 -8.25
CA PHE A 152 3.74 -7.11 -9.01
C PHE A 152 4.39 -7.01 -10.39
N VAL A 153 5.71 -7.13 -10.48
CA VAL A 153 6.43 -7.19 -11.76
C VAL A 153 5.98 -8.39 -12.58
N ALA A 154 5.93 -9.58 -11.97
CA ALA A 154 5.50 -10.80 -12.66
C ALA A 154 4.06 -10.70 -13.19
N GLY A 155 3.13 -10.19 -12.38
CA GLY A 155 1.72 -10.00 -12.75
C GLY A 155 1.50 -8.95 -13.85
N ASN A 156 2.42 -7.99 -14.00
CA ASN A 156 2.40 -7.04 -15.11
C ASN A 156 2.95 -7.62 -16.42
N MET A 157 3.61 -8.79 -16.37
CA MET A 157 4.14 -9.48 -17.55
C MET A 157 3.21 -10.58 -18.07
N SER A 158 2.02 -10.75 -17.48
CA SER A 158 1.19 -11.94 -17.63
C SER A 158 -0.29 -11.65 -18.00
N PRO A 159 -1.13 -12.68 -18.25
CA PRO A 159 -2.49 -12.52 -18.79
C PRO A 159 -3.46 -11.71 -17.91
N ALA A 160 -4.63 -11.36 -18.48
CA ALA A 160 -5.62 -10.47 -17.88
C ALA A 160 -6.11 -10.85 -16.47
N TRP A 161 -6.18 -12.15 -16.12
CA TRP A 161 -6.61 -12.58 -14.79
C TRP A 161 -5.52 -12.37 -13.71
N GLU A 162 -4.24 -12.42 -14.09
CA GLU A 162 -3.13 -12.11 -13.18
C GLU A 162 -3.02 -10.60 -12.93
N ARG A 163 -3.52 -9.78 -13.88
CA ARG A 163 -3.76 -8.35 -13.65
C ARG A 163 -4.86 -8.09 -12.62
N ALA A 164 -5.88 -8.94 -12.51
CA ALA A 164 -6.86 -8.81 -11.43
C ALA A 164 -6.24 -9.03 -10.04
N ALA A 165 -5.12 -9.75 -9.94
CA ALA A 165 -4.40 -9.89 -8.67
C ALA A 165 -3.68 -8.61 -8.22
N GLN A 166 -3.67 -7.54 -9.03
CA GLN A 166 -3.04 -6.26 -8.66
C GLN A 166 -3.71 -5.62 -7.44
N GLU A 167 -5.05 -5.67 -7.34
CA GLU A 167 -5.78 -5.16 -6.15
C GLU A 167 -5.35 -5.84 -4.86
N LEU A 168 -5.11 -7.15 -4.93
CA LEU A 168 -4.62 -7.90 -3.79
C LEU A 168 -3.17 -7.53 -3.45
N LEU A 169 -2.31 -7.33 -4.44
CA LEU A 169 -0.93 -6.94 -4.22
C LEU A 169 -0.82 -5.53 -3.62
N GLU A 170 -1.69 -4.61 -4.02
CA GLU A 170 -1.84 -3.30 -3.39
C GLU A 170 -2.31 -3.41 -1.96
N LEU A 171 -3.37 -4.18 -1.70
CA LEU A 171 -3.84 -4.42 -0.33
C LEU A 171 -2.72 -4.98 0.56
N LEU A 172 -1.94 -5.94 0.05
CA LEU A 172 -0.79 -6.50 0.76
C LEU A 172 0.31 -5.48 1.00
N LEU A 173 0.60 -4.62 0.02
CA LEU A 173 1.57 -3.54 0.14
C LEU A 173 1.13 -2.53 1.22
N TYR A 174 -0.13 -2.10 1.20
CA TYR A 174 -0.68 -1.18 2.19
C TYR A 174 -0.72 -1.82 3.59
N ALA A 175 -1.03 -3.12 3.69
CA ALA A 175 -0.96 -3.85 4.95
C ALA A 175 0.47 -3.93 5.49
N LEU A 176 1.48 -4.14 4.64
CA LEU A 176 2.88 -4.07 5.01
C LEU A 176 3.25 -2.67 5.53
N LEU A 177 2.83 -1.61 4.83
CA LEU A 177 3.09 -0.23 5.22
C LEU A 177 2.43 0.12 6.56
N LEU A 178 1.20 -0.32 6.79
CA LEU A 178 0.51 -0.20 8.08
C LEU A 178 1.27 -0.93 9.20
N ALA A 179 1.63 -2.19 8.97
CA ALA A 179 2.34 -3.00 9.96
C ALA A 179 3.70 -2.38 10.33
N THR A 180 4.43 -1.86 9.33
CA THR A 180 5.68 -1.13 9.54
C THR A 180 5.43 0.15 10.34
N GLY A 181 4.45 0.98 9.97
CA GLY A 181 4.10 2.21 10.70
C GLY A 181 3.75 1.96 12.17
N VAL A 182 2.91 0.95 12.44
CA VAL A 182 2.54 0.55 13.82
C VAL A 182 3.77 0.09 14.60
N ARG A 183 4.66 -0.70 14.00
CA ARG A 183 5.91 -1.12 14.66
C ARG A 183 6.78 0.08 15.00
N VAL A 184 6.98 0.99 14.05
CA VAL A 184 7.80 2.19 14.23
C VAL A 184 7.22 3.05 15.36
N GLY A 185 5.90 3.19 15.46
CA GLY A 185 5.25 3.89 16.57
C GLY A 185 5.41 3.18 17.93
N ARG A 186 5.33 1.85 17.98
CA ARG A 186 5.45 1.06 19.23
C ARG A 186 6.87 1.00 19.79
N ALA A 187 7.88 0.94 18.93
CA ALA A 187 9.29 0.89 19.34
C ALA A 187 9.77 2.14 20.11
N SER A 188 8.93 3.16 20.16
CA SER A 188 9.18 4.47 20.74
C SER A 188 8.59 4.66 22.13
N GLY A 189 7.52 3.93 22.48
CA GLY A 189 6.82 4.05 23.77
C GLY A 189 7.51 3.39 24.97
N VAL A 190 8.77 2.98 24.84
CA VAL A 190 9.56 2.30 25.90
C VAL A 190 10.42 3.30 26.70
N ARG A 191 10.35 4.62 26.42
CA ARG A 191 11.17 5.62 27.15
C ARG A 191 10.49 6.31 28.35
N ASP A 192 9.23 5.99 28.66
CA ASP A 192 8.50 6.62 29.80
C ASP A 192 8.17 5.62 30.93
N ARG A 193 9.08 4.70 31.26
CA ARG A 193 9.02 3.92 32.51
C ARG A 193 10.41 3.74 33.11
#